data_AF-A0A644WZI1-F1
#
_entry.id   AF-A0A644WZI1-F1
#
_cell.length_a   1.000
_cell.length_b   1.000
_cell.length_c   1.000
_cell.angle_alpha   90.00
_cell.angle_beta   90.00
_cell.angle_gamma   90.00
#
_symmetry.space_group_name_H-M   'P 1'
#
loop_
_entity.id
_entity.type
_entity.pdbx_description
1 polymer ?
#
loop_
_entity_poly.entity_id
_entity_poly.type
_entity_poly.pdbx_seq_one_letter_code
_entity_poly.pdbx_strand_id
1 'polypeptide(L)'
;MKIQKILLISLSALLILTTGCSEQNGGNRVSSGTGSSVENLPSETSSSAAQAGSEVSSDQGDWTAYIDEEHNLCIKKKDDANGNIIVKDVAEAPCVAGEWVYYLPDLDEIDKVKLDGSQKTKVCGTDAFRVYNANLGIEHEINGSTSVTAEYRDGYILYTCVQLKEEGDQKENPPSYYKLDLNQNTLTSVKNS
;
A
#
# COMPACT_ATOMS: atom_id res chain seq x y z
N MET A 1 34.03 -3.57 26.21
CA MET A 1 33.52 -4.68 25.38
C MET A 1 33.62 -4.27 23.92
N LYS A 2 34.01 -5.22 23.06
CA LYS A 2 34.56 -5.03 21.71
C LYS A 2 33.48 -4.64 20.70
N ILE A 3 33.75 -3.63 19.87
CA ILE A 3 32.98 -3.32 18.65
C ILE A 3 33.70 -4.03 17.50
N GLN A 4 33.10 -5.09 16.98
CA GLN A 4 33.54 -5.74 15.75
C GLN A 4 32.88 -5.03 14.56
N LYS A 5 33.70 -4.37 13.76
CA LYS A 5 33.34 -3.87 12.43
C LYS A 5 33.32 -5.05 11.47
N ILE A 6 32.17 -5.36 10.88
CA ILE A 6 32.06 -6.35 9.81
C ILE A 6 32.10 -5.60 8.48
N LEU A 7 33.19 -5.78 7.75
CA LEU A 7 33.35 -5.46 6.33
C LEU A 7 32.63 -6.55 5.54
N LEU A 8 31.62 -6.20 4.72
CA LEU A 8 31.06 -7.10 3.71
C LEU A 8 31.55 -6.67 2.33
N ILE A 9 32.39 -7.51 1.75
CA ILE A 9 32.87 -7.43 0.37
C ILE A 9 31.82 -8.13 -0.49
N SER A 10 31.10 -7.37 -1.32
CA SER A 10 30.13 -7.93 -2.27
C SER A 10 30.87 -8.53 -3.48
N LEU A 11 30.84 -9.85 -3.61
CA LEU A 11 31.29 -10.55 -4.82
C LEU A 11 30.05 -10.89 -5.67
N SER A 12 29.73 -10.01 -6.61
CA SER A 12 28.69 -10.20 -7.61
C SER A 12 29.23 -11.05 -8.77
N ALA A 13 28.49 -12.10 -9.15
CA ALA A 13 28.19 -12.53 -10.52
C ALA A 13 27.94 -14.05 -10.56
N LEU A 14 26.78 -14.47 -11.08
CA LEU A 14 26.68 -14.88 -12.48
C LEU A 14 25.24 -15.31 -12.82
N LEU A 15 24.62 -14.57 -13.74
CA LEU A 15 23.35 -14.85 -14.38
C LEU A 15 23.60 -15.77 -15.59
N ILE A 16 22.85 -16.87 -15.74
CA ILE A 16 22.69 -17.52 -17.05
C ILE A 16 21.20 -17.88 -17.26
N LEU A 17 20.60 -17.20 -18.23
CA LEU A 17 19.32 -17.50 -18.86
C LEU A 17 19.46 -18.74 -19.76
N THR A 18 18.45 -19.60 -19.86
CA THR A 18 18.05 -20.18 -21.16
C THR A 18 16.56 -20.51 -21.23
N THR A 19 16.08 -20.38 -22.46
CA THR A 19 14.73 -20.43 -23.02
C THR A 19 14.17 -21.84 -23.22
N GLY A 20 12.84 -21.95 -23.35
CA GLY A 20 12.22 -23.13 -23.98
C GLY A 20 10.76 -22.89 -24.41
N CYS A 21 10.55 -22.58 -25.70
CA CYS A 21 9.24 -22.65 -26.36
C CYS A 21 8.99 -24.09 -26.87
N SER A 22 7.73 -24.53 -26.97
CA SER A 22 7.24 -25.43 -28.04
C SER A 22 5.71 -25.54 -28.05
N GLU A 23 5.13 -25.34 -29.25
CA GLU A 23 3.73 -25.58 -29.66
C GLU A 23 3.43 -27.07 -29.96
N GLN A 24 2.15 -27.47 -29.89
CA GLN A 24 1.45 -28.33 -30.86
C GLN A 24 -0.05 -28.38 -30.46
N ASN A 25 -0.99 -27.86 -31.24
CA ASN A 25 -1.60 -28.33 -32.51
C ASN A 25 -2.71 -29.40 -32.34
N GLY A 26 -3.88 -29.09 -32.90
CA GLY A 26 -4.77 -30.09 -33.51
C GLY A 26 -6.16 -30.30 -32.89
N GLY A 27 -7.22 -30.02 -33.67
CA GLY A 27 -8.50 -30.73 -33.50
C GLY A 27 -9.78 -29.99 -33.87
N ASN A 28 -10.05 -29.84 -35.16
CA ASN A 28 -11.37 -29.48 -35.70
C ASN A 28 -12.44 -30.54 -35.33
N ARG A 29 -13.66 -30.11 -34.97
CA ARG A 29 -14.89 -30.82 -35.40
C ARG A 29 -16.11 -29.90 -35.44
N VAL A 30 -16.62 -29.73 -36.66
CA VAL A 30 -17.92 -29.14 -37.00
C VAL A 30 -19.02 -30.17 -36.70
N SER A 31 -20.15 -29.73 -36.14
CA SER A 31 -21.46 -30.27 -36.54
C SER A 31 -22.59 -29.26 -36.26
N SER A 32 -23.39 -29.10 -37.29
CA SER A 32 -24.58 -28.27 -37.48
C SER A 32 -25.78 -28.69 -36.63
N GLY A 33 -26.59 -27.70 -36.22
CA GLY A 33 -27.95 -27.89 -35.71
C GLY A 33 -28.78 -26.62 -35.97
N THR A 34 -29.74 -26.74 -36.88
CA THR A 34 -30.60 -25.69 -37.43
C THR A 34 -31.88 -25.53 -36.61
N GLY A 35 -32.34 -24.29 -36.39
CA GLY A 35 -33.76 -23.93 -36.58
C GLY A 35 -34.61 -23.47 -35.38
N SER A 36 -35.29 -22.32 -35.62
CA SER A 36 -36.57 -21.81 -35.06
C SER A 36 -36.50 -21.10 -33.69
N SER A 37 -36.56 -19.77 -33.58
CA SER A 37 -37.65 -18.78 -33.85
C SER A 37 -38.83 -18.76 -32.85
N VAL A 38 -38.89 -17.62 -32.15
CA VAL A 38 -40.01 -16.85 -31.51
C VAL A 38 -40.67 -17.41 -30.23
N GLU A 39 -40.56 -16.70 -29.10
CA GLU A 39 -41.55 -15.76 -28.54
C GLU A 39 -41.16 -15.19 -27.17
N ASN A 40 -41.50 -13.91 -26.96
CA ASN A 40 -41.32 -13.11 -25.75
C ASN A 40 -42.32 -13.52 -24.64
N LEU A 41 -41.89 -13.40 -23.38
CA LEU A 41 -42.72 -12.91 -22.25
C LEU A 41 -41.82 -12.58 -21.04
N PRO A 42 -41.99 -11.42 -20.38
CA PRO A 42 -41.22 -11.06 -19.20
C PRO A 42 -41.89 -11.63 -17.95
N SER A 43 -41.10 -12.26 -17.07
CA SER A 43 -41.54 -12.63 -15.73
C SER A 43 -40.66 -11.89 -14.74
N GLU A 44 -41.27 -10.89 -14.11
CA GLU A 44 -40.75 -10.23 -12.92
C GLU A 44 -40.47 -11.29 -11.85
N THR A 45 -39.24 -11.32 -11.34
CA THR A 45 -38.95 -11.93 -10.06
C THR A 45 -38.01 -11.01 -9.32
N SER A 46 -38.60 -10.23 -8.43
CA SER A 46 -37.92 -9.48 -7.38
C SER A 46 -37.22 -10.49 -6.47
N SER A 47 -35.96 -10.79 -6.76
CA SER A 47 -35.10 -11.50 -5.82
C SER A 47 -34.18 -10.51 -5.15
N SER A 48 -34.62 -10.06 -3.98
CA SER A 48 -33.84 -9.34 -2.97
C SER A 48 -32.58 -10.15 -2.63
N ALA A 49 -31.46 -9.81 -3.27
CA ALA A 49 -30.15 -10.21 -2.78
C ALA A 49 -29.81 -9.27 -1.62
N ALA A 50 -30.27 -9.63 -0.42
CA ALA A 50 -29.64 -9.17 0.80
C ALA A 50 -28.16 -9.57 0.69
N GLN A 51 -27.27 -8.61 0.45
CA GLN A 51 -25.86 -8.80 0.74
C GLN A 51 -25.80 -9.04 2.24
N ALA A 52 -25.72 -10.31 2.60
CA ALA A 52 -25.26 -10.74 3.90
C ALA A 52 -23.92 -10.05 4.11
N GLY A 53 -23.91 -9.02 4.95
CA GLY A 53 -22.69 -8.55 5.58
C GLY A 53 -22.14 -9.76 6.30
N SER A 54 -21.18 -10.42 5.67
CA SER A 54 -20.28 -11.30 6.39
C SER A 54 -19.58 -10.37 7.35
N GLU A 55 -20.05 -10.36 8.60
CA GLU A 55 -19.25 -9.90 9.73
C GLU A 55 -18.04 -10.82 9.80
N VAL A 56 -17.05 -10.52 8.95
CA VAL A 56 -15.70 -10.97 9.15
C VAL A 56 -15.27 -10.26 10.42
N SER A 57 -15.26 -11.01 11.51
CA SER A 57 -14.56 -10.63 12.74
C SER A 57 -13.13 -10.34 12.33
N SER A 58 -12.84 -9.08 12.07
CA SER A 58 -11.57 -8.65 11.52
C SER A 58 -10.53 -8.77 12.63
N ASP A 59 -9.65 -9.76 12.50
CA ASP A 59 -8.37 -9.87 13.21
C ASP A 59 -7.45 -8.68 12.82
N GLN A 60 -7.88 -7.46 13.10
CA GLN A 60 -7.18 -6.21 12.73
C GLN A 60 -5.85 -6.10 13.49
N GLY A 61 -5.77 -6.70 14.67
CA GLY A 61 -4.57 -6.69 15.53
C GLY A 61 -3.50 -7.70 15.11
N ASP A 62 -3.78 -8.55 14.12
CA ASP A 62 -2.88 -9.63 13.76
C ASP A 62 -1.93 -9.26 12.63
N TRP A 63 -2.29 -8.30 11.77
CA TRP A 63 -1.47 -7.94 10.61
C TRP A 63 -0.58 -6.73 10.89
N THR A 64 0.67 -6.81 10.44
CA THR A 64 1.61 -5.69 10.42
C THR A 64 2.14 -5.53 9.02
N ALA A 65 2.13 -4.29 8.52
CA ALA A 65 2.79 -3.92 7.28
C ALA A 65 4.11 -3.20 7.59
N TYR A 66 5.12 -3.43 6.76
CA TYR A 66 6.44 -2.81 6.88
C TYR A 66 7.12 -2.75 5.51
N ILE A 67 8.12 -1.88 5.38
CA ILE A 67 8.99 -1.82 4.21
C ILE A 67 10.31 -2.51 4.58
N ASP A 68 10.77 -3.43 3.75
CA ASP A 68 12.05 -4.13 3.95
C ASP A 68 13.25 -3.30 3.44
N GLU A 69 14.46 -3.85 3.57
CA GLU A 69 15.70 -3.19 3.14
C GLU A 69 15.80 -3.01 1.62
N GLU A 70 15.00 -3.73 0.84
CA GLU A 70 14.91 -3.64 -0.62
C GLU A 70 13.77 -2.71 -1.06
N HIS A 71 13.18 -1.94 -0.13
CA HIS A 71 12.03 -1.07 -0.38
C HIS A 71 10.77 -1.83 -0.86
N ASN A 72 10.59 -3.09 -0.45
CA ASN A 72 9.36 -3.83 -0.72
C ASN A 72 8.36 -3.66 0.43
N LEU A 73 7.10 -3.41 0.09
CA LEU A 73 5.99 -3.50 1.03
C LEU A 73 5.71 -4.97 1.35
N CYS A 74 5.91 -5.31 2.61
CA CYS A 74 5.68 -6.61 3.18
C CYS A 74 4.54 -6.57 4.20
N ILE A 75 3.84 -7.69 4.33
CA ILE A 75 2.92 -7.93 5.44
C ILE A 75 3.25 -9.22 6.16
N LYS A 76 2.99 -9.27 7.46
CA LYS A 76 3.06 -10.50 8.25
C LYS A 76 1.99 -10.51 9.32
N LYS A 77 1.63 -11.72 9.78
CA LYS A 77 0.91 -11.85 11.03
C LYS A 77 1.85 -11.66 12.21
N LYS A 78 1.30 -11.28 13.36
CA LYS A 78 2.06 -10.98 14.59
C LYS A 78 2.99 -12.11 15.04
N ASP A 79 2.57 -13.36 14.84
CA ASP A 79 3.34 -14.55 15.22
C ASP A 79 4.08 -15.21 14.03
N ASP A 80 3.99 -14.62 12.84
CA ASP A 80 4.71 -15.11 11.66
C ASP A 80 6.10 -14.48 11.60
N ALA A 81 7.14 -15.31 11.54
CA ALA A 81 8.53 -14.86 11.43
C ALA A 81 8.84 -14.26 10.04
N ASN A 82 8.13 -14.72 9.01
CA ASN A 82 8.35 -14.33 7.63
C ASN A 82 7.18 -13.47 7.13
N GLY A 83 7.50 -12.34 6.51
CA GLY A 83 6.50 -11.55 5.77
C GLY A 83 6.38 -12.01 4.32
N ASN A 84 5.24 -11.68 3.73
CA ASN A 84 4.99 -11.80 2.30
C ASN A 84 5.14 -10.43 1.65
N ILE A 85 5.92 -10.36 0.59
CA ILE A 85 5.99 -9.17 -0.27
C ILE A 85 4.68 -9.05 -1.04
N ILE A 86 4.04 -7.89 -0.98
CA ILE A 86 2.79 -7.61 -1.70
C ILE A 86 2.92 -6.49 -2.74
N VAL A 87 3.87 -5.56 -2.55
CA VAL A 87 4.21 -4.51 -3.53
C VAL A 87 5.73 -4.29 -3.49
N LYS A 88 6.35 -4.05 -4.65
CA LYS A 88 7.78 -3.72 -4.76
C LYS A 88 7.98 -2.22 -4.95
N ASP A 89 9.17 -1.74 -4.63
CA ASP A 89 9.63 -0.37 -4.91
C ASP A 89 8.69 0.70 -4.31
N VAL A 90 8.42 0.59 -3.00
CA VAL A 90 7.57 1.49 -2.22
C VAL A 90 8.42 2.45 -1.41
N ALA A 91 8.02 3.73 -1.39
CA ALA A 91 8.72 4.75 -0.63
C ALA A 91 8.53 4.59 0.88
N GLU A 92 7.32 4.82 1.41
CA GLU A 92 7.17 5.10 2.84
C GLU A 92 5.81 4.71 3.48
N ALA A 93 5.83 4.71 4.82
CA ALA A 93 4.68 4.81 5.72
C ALA A 93 3.53 3.79 5.50
N PRO A 94 3.82 2.47 5.46
CA PRO A 94 2.76 1.48 5.33
C PRO A 94 1.89 1.41 6.58
N CYS A 95 0.57 1.28 6.39
CA CYS A 95 -0.40 1.23 7.48
C CYS A 95 -1.54 0.25 7.15
N VAL A 96 -1.77 -0.72 8.03
CA VAL A 96 -2.91 -1.64 7.90
C VAL A 96 -4.18 -0.99 8.44
N ALA A 97 -5.25 -0.99 7.66
CA ALA A 97 -6.58 -0.55 8.05
C ALA A 97 -7.64 -1.52 7.48
N GLY A 98 -8.06 -2.46 8.32
CA GLY A 98 -8.95 -3.55 7.91
C GLY A 98 -8.27 -4.50 6.91
N GLU A 99 -8.92 -4.75 5.77
CA GLU A 99 -8.38 -5.61 4.71
C GLU A 99 -7.39 -4.91 3.77
N TRP A 100 -7.06 -3.65 4.06
CA TRP A 100 -6.24 -2.80 3.21
C TRP A 100 -4.94 -2.40 3.89
N VAL A 101 -3.90 -2.26 3.08
CA VAL A 101 -2.65 -1.58 3.43
C VAL A 101 -2.59 -0.29 2.64
N TYR A 102 -2.45 0.83 3.34
CA TYR A 102 -2.23 2.15 2.77
C TYR A 102 -0.74 2.45 2.82
N TYR A 103 -0.20 3.07 1.78
CA TYR A 103 1.23 3.36 1.69
C TYR A 103 1.50 4.48 0.70
N LEU A 104 2.72 5.02 0.75
CA LEU A 104 3.25 6.00 -0.19
C LEU A 104 4.11 5.25 -1.22
N PRO A 105 3.61 4.96 -2.45
CA PRO A 105 4.43 4.32 -3.49
C PRO A 105 5.63 5.19 -3.83
N ASP A 106 5.38 6.49 -3.94
CA ASP A 106 6.32 7.60 -3.99
C ASP A 106 5.81 8.67 -3.01
N LEU A 107 6.38 9.89 -3.05
CA LEU A 107 5.98 10.98 -2.16
C LEU A 107 4.83 11.85 -2.74
N ASP A 108 4.28 11.53 -3.91
CA ASP A 108 3.29 12.36 -4.63
C ASP A 108 1.84 11.86 -4.42
N GLU A 109 1.66 10.58 -4.05
CA GLU A 109 0.35 9.99 -3.84
C GLU A 109 0.28 9.00 -2.68
N ILE A 110 -0.95 8.71 -2.24
CA ILE A 110 -1.27 7.61 -1.34
C ILE A 110 -2.00 6.54 -2.15
N ASP A 111 -1.49 5.32 -2.08
CA ASP A 111 -2.11 4.12 -2.64
C ASP A 111 -2.66 3.23 -1.53
N LYS A 112 -3.53 2.30 -1.93
CA LYS A 112 -3.89 1.15 -1.11
C LYS A 112 -3.90 -0.15 -1.90
N VAL A 113 -3.64 -1.24 -1.21
CA VAL A 113 -3.67 -2.61 -1.73
C VAL A 113 -4.32 -3.54 -0.70
N LYS A 114 -5.01 -4.60 -1.13
CA LYS A 114 -5.51 -5.60 -0.18
C LYS A 114 -4.37 -6.39 0.45
N LEU A 115 -4.64 -7.01 1.61
CA LEU A 115 -3.68 -7.89 2.29
C LEU A 115 -3.21 -9.06 1.39
N ASP A 116 -3.99 -9.50 0.42
CA ASP A 116 -3.59 -10.54 -0.55
C ASP A 116 -2.78 -9.98 -1.75
N GLY A 117 -2.46 -8.69 -1.76
CA GLY A 117 -1.77 -8.00 -2.86
C GLY A 117 -2.68 -7.61 -4.03
N SER A 118 -3.97 -7.95 -3.99
CA SER A 118 -4.91 -7.60 -5.04
C SER A 118 -5.46 -6.17 -4.92
N GLN A 119 -6.14 -5.71 -5.97
CA GLN A 119 -6.89 -4.45 -5.98
C GLN A 119 -6.08 -3.19 -5.62
N LYS A 120 -4.80 -3.14 -6.00
CA LYS A 120 -4.00 -1.93 -5.89
C LYS A 120 -4.70 -0.76 -6.58
N THR A 121 -4.91 0.34 -5.86
CA THR A 121 -5.56 1.55 -6.39
C THR A 121 -5.06 2.81 -5.67
N LYS A 122 -5.01 3.92 -6.42
CA LYS A 122 -4.79 5.25 -5.88
C LYS A 122 -5.93 5.66 -4.95
N VAL A 123 -5.57 6.32 -3.84
CA VAL A 123 -6.48 6.93 -2.87
C VAL A 123 -6.59 8.43 -3.14
N CYS A 124 -5.50 9.17 -3.01
CA CYS A 124 -5.43 10.62 -3.25
C CYS A 124 -3.98 11.08 -3.47
N GLY A 125 -3.79 12.36 -3.81
CA GLY A 125 -2.46 12.99 -3.83
C GLY A 125 -1.98 13.41 -2.42
N THR A 126 -0.70 13.75 -2.31
CA THR A 126 -0.07 14.24 -1.06
C THR A 126 0.06 15.75 -1.00
N ASP A 127 -0.56 16.49 -1.93
CA ASP A 127 -0.53 17.97 -2.01
C ASP A 127 -0.96 18.68 -0.72
N ALA A 128 -1.69 18.00 0.17
CA ALA A 128 -2.08 18.57 1.46
C ALA A 128 -0.93 18.57 2.48
N PHE A 129 0.06 17.68 2.35
CA PHE A 129 1.18 17.62 3.27
C PHE A 129 2.06 18.87 3.16
N ARG A 130 2.28 19.50 4.30
CA ARG A 130 3.18 20.64 4.48
C ARG A 130 4.01 20.35 5.72
N VAL A 131 5.30 20.55 5.61
CA VAL A 131 6.27 20.31 6.68
C VAL A 131 7.03 21.59 6.92
N TYR A 132 7.16 21.95 8.19
CA TYR A 132 7.89 23.14 8.59
C TYR A 132 9.35 22.83 8.92
N ASN A 133 10.27 23.53 8.26
CA ASN A 133 11.68 23.53 8.60
C ASN A 133 11.97 24.75 9.50
N ALA A 134 12.26 24.51 10.78
CA ALA A 134 12.51 25.56 11.77
C ALA A 134 13.87 26.27 11.58
N ASN A 135 14.84 25.57 10.97
CA ASN A 135 16.17 26.10 10.70
C ASN A 135 16.16 27.08 9.51
N LEU A 136 15.30 26.84 8.52
CA LEU A 136 15.10 27.73 7.37
C LEU A 136 13.93 28.70 7.55
N GLY A 137 12.98 28.42 8.45
CA GLY A 137 11.80 29.24 8.68
C GLY A 137 10.78 29.16 7.53
N ILE A 138 10.65 28.01 6.88
CA ILE A 138 9.78 27.81 5.71
C ILE A 138 8.92 26.56 5.86
N GLU A 139 7.76 26.56 5.19
CA GLU A 139 6.97 25.36 4.94
C GLU A 139 7.20 24.87 3.51
N HIS A 140 7.24 23.56 3.33
CA HIS A 140 7.38 22.93 2.01
C HIS A 140 6.61 21.61 1.94
N GLU A 141 6.45 21.09 0.72
CA GLU A 141 5.92 19.74 0.46
C GLU A 141 6.88 18.66 0.98
N ILE A 142 6.35 17.46 1.18
CA ILE A 142 7.19 16.32 1.60
C ILE A 142 8.23 15.99 0.53
N ASN A 143 9.41 15.57 0.97
CA ASN A 143 10.53 15.24 0.09
C ASN A 143 11.42 14.18 0.76
N GLY A 144 12.54 13.82 0.12
CA GLY A 144 13.47 12.82 0.63
C GLY A 144 14.10 13.13 2.00
N SER A 145 13.97 14.36 2.51
CA SER A 145 14.39 14.75 3.86
C SER A 145 13.22 14.76 4.86
N THR A 146 12.08 14.14 4.54
CA THR A 146 10.91 14.08 5.43
C THR A 146 10.72 12.67 5.99
N SER A 147 10.58 12.55 7.30
CA SER A 147 10.06 11.33 7.93
C SER A 147 8.54 11.36 7.90
N VAL A 148 7.92 10.27 7.43
CA VAL A 148 6.47 10.09 7.45
C VAL A 148 6.15 8.80 8.19
N THR A 149 5.29 8.87 9.21
CA THR A 149 4.71 7.69 9.87
C THR A 149 3.20 7.70 9.71
N ALA A 150 2.60 6.51 9.76
CA ALA A 150 1.17 6.32 9.59
C ALA A 150 0.61 5.41 10.69
N GLU A 151 -0.49 5.84 11.30
CA GLU A 151 -1.18 5.10 12.36
C GLU A 151 -2.67 5.01 12.05
N TYR A 152 -3.22 3.80 12.01
CA TYR A 152 -4.66 3.61 11.90
C TYR A 152 -5.33 3.92 13.23
N ARG A 153 -6.32 4.81 13.19
CA ARG A 153 -7.13 5.23 14.34
C ARG A 153 -8.59 5.22 13.93
N ASP A 154 -9.38 4.36 14.55
CA ASP A 154 -10.85 4.23 14.41
C ASP A 154 -11.47 5.00 13.21
N GLY A 155 -11.36 4.42 12.01
CA GLY A 155 -11.95 4.96 10.77
C GLY A 155 -11.09 5.94 9.97
N TYR A 156 -9.87 6.26 10.41
CA TYR A 156 -8.93 7.12 9.69
C TYR A 156 -7.48 6.69 9.85
N ILE A 157 -6.60 7.20 9.00
CA ILE A 157 -5.15 7.07 9.19
C ILE A 157 -4.60 8.45 9.57
N LEU A 158 -3.85 8.50 10.66
CA LEU A 158 -3.09 9.67 11.06
C LEU A 158 -1.68 9.57 10.50
N TYR A 159 -1.33 10.49 9.61
CA TYR A 159 0.03 10.69 9.17
C TYR A 159 0.72 11.73 10.06
N THR A 160 1.95 11.43 10.48
CA THR A 160 2.85 12.37 11.16
C THR A 160 4.06 12.62 10.26
N CYS A 161 4.28 13.88 9.91
CA CYS A 161 5.37 14.30 9.05
C CYS A 161 6.36 15.17 9.84
N VAL A 162 7.65 14.88 9.75
CA VAL A 162 8.72 15.65 10.41
C VAL A 162 9.86 15.88 9.43
N GLN A 163 10.30 17.12 9.28
CA GLN A 163 11.53 17.44 8.54
C GLN A 163 12.72 16.87 9.31
N LEU A 164 13.49 16.00 8.65
CA LEU A 164 14.69 15.42 9.23
C LEU A 164 15.75 16.49 9.48
N LYS A 165 16.52 16.28 10.53
CA LYS A 165 17.61 17.16 10.93
C LYS A 165 18.79 16.98 9.99
N GLU A 166 19.27 18.08 9.41
CA GLU A 166 20.45 18.08 8.56
C GLU A 166 21.71 18.46 9.36
N GLU A 167 22.88 18.18 8.80
CA GLU A 167 24.14 18.55 9.44
C GLU A 167 24.22 20.08 9.63
N GLY A 168 24.38 20.52 10.89
CA GLY A 168 24.44 21.93 11.25
C GLY A 168 23.13 22.53 11.77
N ASP A 169 22.01 21.82 11.65
CA ASP A 169 20.74 22.25 12.22
C ASP A 169 20.81 22.40 13.74
N GLN A 170 20.25 23.50 14.24
CA GLN A 170 20.27 23.86 15.67
C GLN A 170 18.89 23.72 16.33
N LYS A 171 17.82 23.81 15.54
CA LYS A 171 16.44 23.71 16.01
C LYS A 171 15.84 22.36 15.65
N GLU A 172 14.99 21.87 16.53
CA GLU A 172 14.15 20.71 16.26
C GLU A 172 12.94 21.12 15.41
N ASN A 173 12.62 20.30 14.41
CA ASN A 173 11.47 20.54 13.56
C ASN A 173 10.20 19.99 14.22
N PRO A 174 9.12 20.78 14.30
CA PRO A 174 7.87 20.30 14.87
C PRO A 174 7.18 19.31 13.93
N PRO A 175 6.44 18.32 14.47
CA PRO A 175 5.61 17.44 13.66
C PRO A 175 4.40 18.19 13.08
N SER A 176 4.05 17.82 11.85
CA SER A 176 2.80 18.20 11.19
C SER A 176 1.91 16.96 11.07
N TYR A 177 0.59 17.12 11.27
CA TYR A 177 -0.34 16.01 11.38
C TYR A 177 -1.44 16.10 10.32
N TYR A 178 -1.80 14.93 9.78
CA TYR A 178 -2.76 14.83 8.70
C TYR A 178 -3.66 13.62 8.89
N LYS A 179 -4.96 13.84 8.78
CA LYS A 179 -5.97 12.79 8.81
C LYS A 179 -6.32 12.41 7.37
N LEU A 180 -6.18 11.14 7.03
CA LEU A 180 -6.80 10.53 5.86
C LEU A 180 -8.14 9.92 6.26
N ASP A 181 -9.24 10.52 5.80
CA ASP A 181 -10.57 9.94 5.94
C ASP A 181 -10.76 8.82 4.92
N LEU A 182 -10.99 7.59 5.37
CA LEU A 182 -11.04 6.40 4.52
C LEU A 182 -12.35 6.27 3.73
N ASN A 183 -13.40 7.00 4.13
CA ASN A 183 -14.67 7.01 3.41
C ASN A 183 -14.63 8.05 2.28
N GLN A 184 -13.99 9.18 2.54
CA GLN A 184 -13.88 10.30 1.60
C GLN A 184 -12.62 10.24 0.74
N ASN A 185 -11.64 9.38 1.07
CA ASN A 185 -10.31 9.34 0.47
C ASN A 185 -9.68 10.74 0.40
N THR A 186 -9.82 11.51 1.48
CA THR A 186 -9.40 12.92 1.54
C THR A 186 -8.44 13.11 2.69
N LEU A 187 -7.34 13.79 2.40
CA LEU A 187 -6.30 14.15 3.34
C LEU A 187 -6.52 15.56 3.87
N THR A 188 -6.50 15.76 5.18
CA THR A 188 -6.73 17.07 5.81
C THR A 188 -5.75 17.33 6.94
N SER A 189 -5.19 18.53 7.00
CA SER A 189 -4.33 18.95 8.13
C SER A 189 -5.13 19.00 9.42
N VAL A 190 -4.55 18.47 10.49
CA VAL A 190 -5.13 18.50 11.84
C VAL A 190 -4.11 19.04 12.83
N LYS A 191 -4.60 19.64 13.91
CA LYS A 191 -3.73 19.95 15.05
C LYS A 191 -3.52 18.68 15.86
N ASN A 192 -2.35 18.54 16.49
CA ASN A 192 -2.14 17.51 17.49
C ASN A 192 -3.21 17.67 18.59
N SER A 193 -4.02 16.63 18.79
CA SER A 193 -5.13 16.59 19.74
C SER A 193 -4.88 15.55 20.81
#